data_AF-A0A6V7K683-F1
#
_entry.id   AF-A0A6V7K683-F1
#
_cell.length_a   1.000
_cell.length_b   1.000
_cell.length_c   1.000
_cell.angle_alpha   90.00
_cell.angle_beta   90.00
_cell.angle_gamma   90.00
#
_symmetry.space_group_name_H-M   'P 1'
#
loop_
_entity.id
_entity.type
_entity.pdbx_description
1 polymer ?
#
loop_
_entity_poly.entity_id
_entity_poly.type
_entity_poly.pdbx_seq_one_letter_code
_entity_poly.pdbx_strand_id
1 'polypeptide(L)'
;MTIADALDFLLEYKWLYQTPVTQILVENTLDELHADWLEELKLLTTKKLNELVSGEWLRDDWPSDLVEFVDLCREFEKDLSQDYHSMCLESRIFTGLPKHLMTGLSRKKQQETIYLAQLTHEMCMKNNLDIIVDLGAGM
;
A
#
# COMPACT_ATOMS: atom_id res chain seq x y z
N MET A 1 13.73 10.87 3.52
CA MET A 1 14.08 9.52 3.98
C MET A 1 15.16 8.83 3.13
N THR A 2 16.03 8.02 3.72
CA THR A 2 16.98 7.14 2.99
C THR A 2 16.44 5.70 2.86
N ILE A 3 17.01 4.88 1.98
CA ILE A 3 16.66 3.45 1.86
C ILE A 3 16.93 2.70 3.17
N ALA A 4 17.94 3.11 3.95
CA ALA A 4 18.23 2.51 5.24
C ALA A 4 17.10 2.77 6.24
N ASP A 5 16.65 4.02 6.35
CA ASP A 5 15.52 4.41 7.21
C ASP A 5 14.24 3.63 6.84
N ALA A 6 14.02 3.42 5.53
CA ALA A 6 12.92 2.61 5.02
C ALA A 6 12.97 1.14 5.46
N LEU A 7 14.17 0.55 5.39
CA LEU A 7 14.38 -0.84 5.79
C LEU A 7 14.25 -1.02 7.30
N ASP A 8 14.80 -0.09 8.08
CA ASP A 8 14.71 -0.13 9.54
C ASP A 8 13.24 -0.04 10.00
N PHE A 9 12.47 0.88 9.42
CA PHE A 9 11.02 0.98 9.65
C PHE A 9 10.28 -0.32 9.31
N LEU A 10 10.52 -0.88 8.12
CA LEU A 10 9.87 -2.14 7.73
C LEU A 10 10.24 -3.30 8.66
N LEU A 11 11.51 -3.39 9.06
CA LEU A 11 11.97 -4.43 9.98
C LEU A 11 11.36 -4.29 11.37
N GLU A 12 11.20 -3.06 11.87
CA GLU A 12 10.57 -2.76 13.15
C GLU A 12 9.09 -3.15 13.15
N TYR A 13 8.33 -2.71 12.14
CA TYR A 13 6.88 -2.95 12.04
C TYR A 13 6.51 -4.21 11.25
N LYS A 14 7.46 -5.15 11.08
CA LYS A 14 7.28 -6.37 10.28
C LYS A 14 6.07 -7.22 10.70
N TRP A 15 5.77 -7.22 12.00
CA TRP A 15 4.68 -7.99 12.58
C TRP A 15 3.31 -7.58 11.99
N LEU A 16 3.17 -6.32 11.56
CA LEU A 16 1.93 -5.76 11.02
C LEU A 16 1.60 -6.27 9.60
N TYR A 17 2.61 -6.57 8.79
CA TYR A 17 2.42 -6.89 7.36
C TYR A 17 2.93 -8.26 6.93
N GLN A 18 3.81 -8.91 7.69
CA GLN A 18 4.31 -10.24 7.34
C GLN A 18 3.34 -11.36 7.71
N THR A 19 2.52 -11.15 8.74
CA THR A 19 1.58 -12.17 9.20
C THR A 19 0.36 -12.25 8.27
N PRO A 20 0.03 -13.43 7.71
CA PRO A 20 -1.19 -13.57 6.92
C PRO A 20 -2.43 -13.20 7.76
N VAL A 21 -3.39 -12.49 7.15
CA VAL A 21 -4.61 -12.03 7.85
C VAL A 21 -5.36 -13.18 8.55
N THR A 22 -5.37 -14.37 7.93
CA THR A 22 -6.00 -15.57 8.49
C THR A 22 -5.27 -16.16 9.70
N GLN A 23 -4.02 -15.75 9.93
CA GLN A 23 -3.18 -16.21 11.03
C GLN A 23 -3.07 -15.19 12.17
N ILE A 24 -3.54 -13.95 12.01
CA ILE A 24 -3.41 -12.87 13.01
C ILE A 24 -3.89 -13.32 14.42
N LEU A 25 -5.03 -14.01 14.48
CA LEU A 25 -5.60 -14.49 15.76
C LEU A 25 -4.97 -15.80 16.24
N VAL A 26 -4.36 -16.59 15.34
CA VAL A 26 -3.71 -17.86 15.67
C VAL A 26 -2.32 -17.60 16.25
N GLU A 27 -1.60 -16.65 15.66
CA GLU A 27 -0.25 -16.27 16.04
C GLU A 27 -0.21 -15.18 17.12
N ASN A 28 -1.37 -14.69 17.58
CA ASN A 28 -1.50 -13.57 18.50
C ASN A 28 -0.68 -12.35 18.07
N THR A 29 -0.64 -12.06 16.76
CA THR A 29 0.18 -10.98 16.18
C THR A 29 -0.10 -9.62 16.82
N LEU A 30 -1.32 -9.41 17.31
CA LEU A 30 -1.72 -8.16 17.95
C LEU A 30 -1.13 -7.97 19.37
N ASP A 31 -0.50 -8.99 19.95
CA ASP A 31 0.20 -8.87 21.24
C ASP A 31 1.50 -8.05 21.10
N GLU A 32 2.02 -7.90 19.88
CA GLU A 32 3.16 -7.01 19.55
C GLU A 32 2.74 -5.52 19.55
N LEU A 33 1.43 -5.23 19.55
CA LEU A 33 0.95 -3.86 19.63
C LEU A 33 1.24 -3.28 21.02
N HIS A 34 1.83 -2.09 21.05
CA HIS A 34 2.09 -1.39 22.30
C HIS A 34 0.78 -1.14 23.05
N ALA A 35 0.74 -1.48 24.34
CA ALA A 35 -0.47 -1.40 25.16
C ALA A 35 -1.06 0.02 25.18
N ASP A 36 -0.20 1.04 25.15
CA ASP A 36 -0.60 2.45 25.14
C ASP A 36 -1.26 2.85 23.82
N TRP A 37 -0.90 2.21 22.70
CA TRP A 37 -1.56 2.44 21.41
C TRP A 37 -2.97 1.88 21.43
N LEU A 38 -3.13 0.69 22.02
CA LEU A 38 -4.39 -0.03 22.03
C LEU A 38 -5.51 0.79 22.69
N GLU A 39 -5.21 1.51 23.77
CA GLU A 39 -6.19 2.35 24.46
C GLU A 39 -6.71 3.49 23.58
N GLU A 40 -5.83 4.12 22.78
CA GLU A 40 -6.24 5.14 21.82
C GLU A 40 -6.97 4.56 20.60
N LEU A 41 -6.45 3.47 20.04
CA LEU A 41 -6.99 2.85 18.83
C LEU A 41 -8.39 2.26 19.04
N LYS A 42 -8.69 1.75 20.25
CA LYS A 42 -10.03 1.24 20.62
C LYS A 42 -11.11 2.31 20.58
N LEU A 43 -10.76 3.58 20.79
CA LEU A 43 -11.71 4.70 20.80
C LEU A 43 -12.11 5.14 19.39
N LEU A 44 -11.43 4.62 18.37
CA LEU A 44 -11.65 5.00 16.98
C LEU A 44 -12.79 4.18 16.34
N THR A 45 -13.51 4.82 15.45
CA THR A 45 -14.41 4.11 14.54
C THR A 45 -13.59 3.37 13.48
N THR A 46 -14.15 2.31 12.88
CA THR A 46 -13.51 1.61 11.76
C THR A 46 -13.11 2.56 10.64
N LYS A 47 -13.93 3.58 10.36
CA LYS A 47 -13.61 4.60 9.35
C LYS A 47 -12.33 5.36 9.73
N LYS A 48 -12.25 5.86 10.97
CA LYS A 48 -11.05 6.57 11.45
C LYS A 48 -9.83 5.65 11.45
N LEU A 49 -9.97 4.40 11.90
CA LEU A 49 -8.87 3.44 11.90
C LEU A 49 -8.30 3.21 10.48
N ASN A 50 -9.18 3.10 9.47
CA ASN A 50 -8.76 2.98 8.07
C ASN A 50 -8.09 4.26 7.52
N GLU A 51 -8.38 5.41 8.13
CA GLU A 51 -7.83 6.73 7.79
C GLU A 51 -6.67 7.12 8.72
N LEU A 52 -6.17 6.21 9.59
CA LEU A 52 -5.17 6.51 10.61
C LEU A 52 -3.89 7.12 10.02
N VAL A 53 -3.38 6.52 8.96
CA VAL A 53 -2.13 6.94 8.32
C VAL A 53 -2.26 8.28 7.58
N SER A 54 -3.46 8.85 7.39
CA SER A 54 -3.58 10.20 6.83
C SER A 54 -3.12 11.28 7.83
N GLY A 55 -3.20 10.97 9.13
CA GLY A 55 -2.76 11.82 10.23
C GLY A 55 -3.54 13.13 10.43
N GLU A 56 -4.66 13.33 9.73
CA GLU A 56 -5.39 14.63 9.73
C GLU A 56 -6.04 14.99 11.08
N TRP A 57 -6.21 14.01 11.96
CA TRP A 57 -6.96 14.13 13.22
C TRP A 57 -6.18 13.59 14.43
N LEU A 58 -4.86 13.44 14.30
CA LEU A 58 -3.98 13.10 15.43
C LEU A 58 -4.12 14.15 16.53
N ARG A 59 -3.99 13.69 17.78
CA ARG A 59 -4.13 14.54 18.96
C ARG A 59 -2.81 14.61 19.72
N ASP A 60 -2.56 15.74 20.37
CA ASP A 60 -1.32 15.97 21.13
C ASP A 60 -1.19 15.08 22.39
N ASP A 61 -2.30 14.49 22.85
CA ASP A 61 -2.35 13.59 24.01
C ASP A 61 -2.02 12.13 23.68
N TRP A 62 -1.76 11.81 22.41
CA TRP A 62 -1.43 10.45 21.99
C TRP A 62 -0.01 10.02 22.38
N PRO A 63 0.24 8.70 22.49
CA PRO A 63 1.58 8.16 22.65
C PRO A 63 2.51 8.70 21.56
N SER A 64 3.68 9.21 21.96
CA SER A 64 4.60 9.88 21.04
C SER A 64 5.14 8.93 19.96
N ASP A 65 5.33 7.65 20.30
CA ASP A 65 5.74 6.59 19.38
C ASP A 65 4.64 6.25 18.35
N LEU A 66 3.36 6.30 18.73
CA LEU A 66 2.24 6.16 17.78
C LEU A 66 2.18 7.34 16.80
N VAL A 67 2.39 8.56 17.30
CA VAL A 67 2.43 9.76 16.44
C VAL A 67 3.61 9.67 15.48
N GLU A 68 4.79 9.28 15.95
CA GLU A 68 5.99 9.07 15.14
C GLU A 68 5.75 8.00 14.05
N PHE A 69 5.13 6.88 14.40
CA PHE A 69 4.76 5.85 13.42
C PHE A 69 3.85 6.39 12.31
N VAL A 70 2.81 7.16 12.67
CA VAL A 70 1.89 7.73 11.67
C VAL A 70 2.61 8.76 10.80
N ASP A 71 3.47 9.60 11.37
CA ASP A 71 4.23 10.59 10.60
C ASP A 71 5.23 9.93 9.64
N LEU A 72 5.89 8.85 10.06
CA LEU A 72 6.72 8.03 9.17
C LEU A 72 5.90 7.45 8.01
N CYS A 73 4.74 6.85 8.29
CA CYS A 73 3.83 6.34 7.25
C CYS A 73 3.47 7.44 6.22
N ARG A 74 3.25 8.67 6.66
CA ARG A 74 2.93 9.81 5.79
C ARG A 74 4.12 10.26 4.94
N GLU A 75 5.34 10.18 5.47
CA GLU A 75 6.55 10.44 4.68
C GLU A 75 6.69 9.40 3.57
N PHE A 76 6.51 8.10 3.88
CA PHE A 76 6.48 7.04 2.87
C PHE A 76 5.42 7.26 1.80
N GLU A 77 4.18 7.61 2.19
CA GLU A 77 3.10 7.83 1.23
C GLU A 77 3.42 8.99 0.27
N LYS A 78 3.99 10.10 0.79
CA LYS A 78 4.39 11.24 -0.04
C LYS A 78 5.44 10.84 -1.07
N ASP A 79 6.49 10.14 -0.65
CA ASP A 79 7.59 9.73 -1.53
C ASP A 79 7.10 8.74 -2.59
N LEU A 80 6.30 7.74 -2.20
CA LEU A 80 5.71 6.76 -3.12
C LEU A 80 4.73 7.41 -4.12
N SER A 81 3.96 8.41 -3.70
CA SER A 81 3.00 9.09 -4.57
C SER A 81 3.67 9.98 -5.63
N GLN A 82 4.83 10.56 -5.32
CA GLN A 82 5.60 11.38 -6.27
C GLN A 82 6.25 10.51 -7.36
N ASP A 83 6.83 9.38 -6.99
CA ASP A 83 7.43 8.43 -7.94
C ASP A 83 6.38 7.75 -8.81
N TYR A 84 5.22 7.39 -8.23
CA TYR A 84 4.12 6.80 -9.01
C TYR A 84 3.58 7.77 -10.08
N HIS A 85 3.58 9.08 -9.81
CA HIS A 85 3.11 10.07 -10.79
C HIS A 85 4.13 10.33 -11.90
N SER A 86 5.43 10.36 -11.57
CA SER A 86 6.50 10.59 -12.55
C SER A 86 6.70 9.39 -13.50
N MET A 87 6.64 8.15 -12.98
CA MET A 87 6.74 6.94 -13.80
C MET A 87 5.58 6.73 -14.78
N CYS A 88 4.42 7.38 -14.54
CA CYS A 88 3.17 7.11 -15.26
C CYS A 88 2.80 8.15 -16.34
N LEU A 89 3.61 9.20 -16.54
CA LEU A 89 3.25 10.32 -17.44
C LEU A 89 3.96 10.29 -18.79
N GLU A 90 5.14 9.70 -18.92
CA GLU A 90 5.94 9.87 -20.14
C GLU A 90 5.54 8.95 -21.30
N SER A 91 4.74 7.90 -21.07
CA SER A 91 4.59 6.82 -22.06
C SER A 91 3.19 6.22 -22.19
N ARG A 92 2.08 6.89 -21.84
CA ARG A 92 0.74 6.26 -21.91
C ARG A 92 0.36 5.82 -23.34
N ILE A 93 0.66 4.56 -23.67
CA ILE A 93 0.25 3.87 -24.89
C ILE A 93 -1.23 3.50 -24.75
N PHE A 94 -1.67 3.19 -23.53
CA PHE A 94 -3.04 2.84 -23.22
C PHE A 94 -3.81 4.05 -22.65
N THR A 95 -4.77 4.57 -23.40
CA THR A 95 -5.65 5.69 -22.99
C THR A 95 -6.94 5.23 -22.30
N GLY A 96 -7.23 3.93 -22.34
CA GLY A 96 -8.40 3.32 -21.71
C GLY A 96 -8.53 1.83 -22.02
N LEU A 97 -9.42 1.15 -21.30
CA LEU A 97 -9.77 -0.24 -21.59
C LEU A 97 -10.87 -0.31 -22.65
N PRO A 98 -10.85 -1.31 -23.55
CA PRO A 98 -11.99 -1.64 -24.38
C PRO A 98 -13.27 -1.83 -23.54
N LYS A 99 -14.41 -1.30 -24.02
CA LYS A 99 -15.69 -1.30 -23.28
C LYS A 99 -16.11 -2.69 -22.77
N HIS A 100 -15.82 -3.75 -23.53
CA HIS A 100 -16.15 -5.12 -23.13
C HIS A 100 -15.34 -5.59 -21.91
N LEU A 101 -14.10 -5.13 -21.74
CA LEU A 101 -13.27 -5.41 -20.56
C LEU A 101 -13.63 -4.55 -19.35
N MET A 102 -14.32 -3.42 -19.55
CA MET A 102 -14.74 -2.54 -18.46
C MET A 102 -15.95 -3.09 -17.68
N THR A 103 -16.69 -4.03 -18.26
CA THR A 103 -17.93 -4.55 -17.66
C THR A 103 -17.62 -5.34 -16.40
N GLY A 104 -18.20 -4.94 -15.26
CA GLY A 104 -17.96 -5.59 -13.97
C GLY A 104 -16.69 -5.10 -13.23
N LEU A 105 -15.90 -4.20 -13.81
CA LEU A 105 -14.74 -3.62 -13.15
C LEU A 105 -15.08 -2.31 -12.43
N SER A 106 -14.64 -2.16 -11.19
CA SER A 106 -14.66 -0.87 -10.49
C SER A 106 -13.70 0.11 -11.16
N ARG A 107 -13.91 1.42 -10.97
CA ARG A 107 -13.02 2.46 -11.49
C ARG A 107 -11.56 2.24 -11.06
N LYS A 108 -11.34 1.84 -9.81
CA LYS A 108 -10.01 1.49 -9.28
C LYS A 108 -9.40 0.33 -10.06
N LYS A 109 -10.15 -0.77 -10.24
CA LYS A 109 -9.68 -1.96 -10.97
C LYS A 109 -9.38 -1.66 -12.44
N GLN A 110 -10.16 -0.78 -13.08
CA GLN A 110 -9.89 -0.31 -14.44
C GLN A 110 -8.57 0.45 -14.53
N GLN A 111 -8.31 1.35 -13.58
CA GLN A 111 -7.04 2.08 -13.52
C GLN A 111 -5.86 1.14 -13.30
N GLU A 112 -5.94 0.26 -12.30
CA GLU A 112 -4.92 -0.78 -12.03
C GLU A 112 -4.62 -1.63 -13.28
N THR A 113 -5.64 -2.04 -14.01
CA THR A 113 -5.47 -2.84 -15.24
C THR A 113 -4.73 -2.05 -16.33
N ILE A 114 -5.06 -0.77 -16.53
CA ILE A 114 -4.35 0.09 -17.49
C ILE A 114 -2.88 0.24 -17.10
N TYR A 115 -2.60 0.46 -15.81
CA TYR A 115 -1.24 0.59 -15.30
C TYR A 115 -0.44 -0.70 -15.48
N LEU A 116 -1.02 -1.84 -15.12
CA LEU A 116 -0.37 -3.13 -15.26
C LEU A 116 -0.09 -3.47 -16.73
N ALA A 117 -1.03 -3.19 -17.64
CA ALA A 117 -0.84 -3.39 -19.07
C ALA A 117 0.30 -2.53 -19.64
N GLN A 118 0.38 -1.26 -19.23
CA GLN A 118 1.46 -0.36 -19.62
C GLN A 118 2.83 -0.88 -19.15
N LEU A 119 2.96 -1.18 -17.85
CA LEU A 119 4.19 -1.72 -17.26
C LEU A 119 4.62 -3.02 -17.94
N THR A 120 3.66 -3.91 -18.17
CA THR A 120 3.90 -5.19 -18.85
C THR A 120 4.43 -4.97 -20.27
N HIS A 121 3.83 -4.05 -21.02
CA HIS A 121 4.26 -3.73 -22.37
C HIS A 121 5.69 -3.17 -22.39
N GLU A 122 6.01 -2.22 -21.52
CA GLU A 122 7.34 -1.63 -21.43
C GLU A 122 8.40 -2.67 -21.06
N MET A 123 8.10 -3.55 -20.11
CA MET A 123 8.98 -4.65 -19.73
C MET A 123 9.20 -5.64 -20.87
N CYS A 124 8.16 -5.97 -21.63
CA CYS A 124 8.28 -6.86 -22.78
C CYS A 124 9.12 -6.22 -23.88
N MET A 125 8.89 -4.94 -24.21
CA MET A 125 9.67 -4.21 -25.21
C MET A 125 11.14 -4.07 -24.81
N LYS A 126 11.41 -3.70 -23.55
CA LYS A 126 12.76 -3.51 -23.03
C LYS A 126 13.60 -4.79 -23.05
N ASN A 127 12.96 -5.94 -22.80
CA ASN A 127 13.64 -7.23 -22.66
C ASN A 127 13.42 -8.18 -23.84
N ASN A 128 12.77 -7.71 -24.91
CA ASN A 128 12.40 -8.51 -26.08
C ASN A 128 11.67 -9.82 -25.70
N LEU A 129 10.62 -9.69 -24.89
CA LEU A 129 9.78 -10.80 -24.45
C LEU A 129 8.55 -10.92 -25.35
N ASP A 130 8.34 -12.11 -25.91
CA ASP A 130 7.19 -12.40 -26.77
C ASP A 130 6.07 -13.17 -26.04
N ILE A 131 6.40 -13.76 -24.89
CA ILE A 131 5.50 -14.67 -24.15
C ILE A 131 5.44 -14.25 -22.68
N ILE A 132 4.22 -14.12 -22.19
CA ILE A 132 3.91 -13.90 -20.77
C ILE A 132 3.18 -15.14 -20.27
N VAL A 133 3.65 -15.70 -19.16
CA VAL A 133 2.99 -16.82 -18.48
C VAL A 133 2.42 -16.30 -17.17
N ASP A 134 1.09 -16.23 -17.08
CA ASP A 134 0.39 -15.92 -15.83
C ASP A 134 0.26 -17.21 -15.01
N LEU A 135 1.05 -17.31 -13.94
CA LEU A 135 0.92 -18.36 -12.94
C LEU A 135 -0.13 -17.89 -11.92
N GLY A 136 -1.39 -17.92 -12.34
CA GLY A 136 -2.51 -17.44 -11.54
C GLY A 136 -2.63 -18.18 -10.22
N ALA A 137 -2.10 -17.59 -9.14
CA ALA A 137 -2.30 -18.11 -7.79
C ALA A 137 -3.71 -17.80 -7.25
N GLY A 138 -4.43 -16.89 -7.91
CA GLY A 138 -5.60 -16.24 -7.31
C GLY A 138 -5.18 -15.37 -6.12
N MET A 139 -5.84 -14.22 -5.96
CA MET A 139 -5.86 -13.51 -4.67
C MET A 139 -7.25 -13.67 -4.07
#